data_AF-F8JI70-F1
#
_entry.id   AF-F8JI70-F1
#
_cell.length_a   1.000
_cell.length_b   1.000
_cell.length_c   1.000
_cell.angle_alpha   90.00
_cell.angle_beta   90.00
_cell.angle_gamma   90.00
#
_symmetry.space_group_name_H-M   'P 1'
#
loop_
_entity.id
_entity.type
_entity.pdbx_description
1 polymer ?
#
loop_
_entity_poly.entity_id
_entity_poly.type
_entity_poly.pdbx_seq_one_letter_code
_entity_poly.pdbx_strand_id
1 'polypeptide(L)'
;MRDQEKWGYFAVLNDNGHIVACHAHMDHAPAGSKPISDAERSEIEAATTQRTTSLPAIVQTLSEPPDLKPLLDRIDALSKEVLAQAQALDEANSKISGQASDIAKVRENTAKAIAQMTEGIGEQKA
;
A
#
# COMPACT_ATOMS: atom_id res chain seq x y z
N MET A 1 25.11 22.74 8.85
CA MET A 1 24.31 23.93 9.25
C MET A 1 23.60 24.44 8.00
N ARG A 2 22.33 24.85 8.07
CA ARG A 2 21.64 25.45 6.92
C ARG A 2 21.89 26.96 6.98
N ASP A 3 22.28 27.57 5.87
CA ASP A 3 22.51 29.02 5.79
C ASP A 3 21.20 29.76 6.09
N GLN A 4 21.12 30.40 7.26
CA GLN A 4 19.94 31.15 7.70
C GLN A 4 19.58 32.29 6.73
N GLU A 5 20.55 32.79 5.97
CA GLU A 5 20.40 33.92 5.05
C GLU A 5 19.47 33.65 3.86
N LYS A 6 19.13 32.38 3.58
CA LYS A 6 18.29 31.99 2.42
C LYS A 6 16.85 31.64 2.79
N TRP A 7 16.45 31.81 4.05
CA TRP A 7 15.10 31.53 4.52
C TRP A 7 14.38 32.81 4.88
N GLY A 8 13.11 32.92 4.50
CA GLY A 8 12.30 34.11 4.75
C GLY A 8 10.82 33.76 4.85
N TYR A 9 10.04 34.74 5.33
CA TYR A 9 8.58 34.63 5.36
C TYR A 9 7.96 35.20 4.09
N PHE A 10 6.91 34.54 3.64
CA PHE A 10 6.16 34.91 2.44
C PHE A 10 4.66 34.89 2.73
N ALA A 11 3.94 35.86 2.18
CA ALA A 11 2.48 35.85 2.12
C ALA A 11 2.02 34.95 0.98
N VAL A 12 1.18 33.97 1.30
CA VAL A 12 0.62 32.98 0.37
C VAL A 12 -0.89 32.94 0.54
N LEU A 13 -1.62 32.71 -0.56
CA LEU A 13 -3.06 32.46 -0.51
C LEU A 13 -3.29 30.98 -0.17
N ASN A 14 -4.02 30.68 0.89
CA ASN A 14 -4.41 29.32 1.22
C ASN A 14 -5.64 28.87 0.41
N ASP A 15 -6.00 27.60 0.54
CA ASP A 15 -7.12 26.98 -0.20
C ASP A 15 -8.49 27.63 0.06
N ASN A 16 -8.61 28.37 1.17
CA ASN A 16 -9.82 29.12 1.53
C ASN A 16 -9.82 30.56 1.00
N GLY A 17 -8.85 30.93 0.16
CA GLY A 17 -8.72 32.28 -0.40
C GLY A 17 -8.23 33.32 0.61
N HIS A 18 -7.55 32.89 1.67
CA HIS A 18 -7.05 33.75 2.73
C HIS A 18 -5.52 33.86 2.71
N ILE A 19 -5.01 35.06 2.96
CA ILE A 19 -3.56 35.27 3.10
C ILE A 19 -3.09 34.63 4.42
N VAL A 20 -2.03 33.84 4.31
CA VAL A 20 -1.30 33.20 5.41
C VAL A 20 0.19 33.44 5.26
N ALA A 21 0.91 33.49 6.38
CA ALA A 21 2.37 33.57 6.37
C ALA A 21 2.96 32.15 6.24
N CYS A 22 3.91 31.97 5.33
CA CYS A 22 4.61 30.71 5.08
C CYS A 22 6.12 30.95 5.17
N HIS A 23 6.84 30.07 5.87
CA HIS A 23 8.29 30.14 5.95
C HIS A 23 8.91 29.22 4.89
N ALA A 24 9.66 29.79 3.95
CA ALA A 24 10.20 29.07 2.80
C ALA A 24 11.63 29.50 2.47
N HIS A 25 12.33 28.67 1.70
CA HIS A 25 13.60 29.03 1.09
C HIS A 25 13.35 30.01 -0.07
N MET A 26 14.16 31.05 -0.22
CA MET A 26 13.95 32.12 -1.21
C MET A 26 13.85 31.57 -2.65
N ASP A 27 14.68 30.60 -3.00
CA ASP A 27 14.68 29.97 -4.34
C ASP A 27 13.49 29.01 -4.58
N HIS A 28 12.70 28.71 -3.55
CA HIS A 28 11.58 27.77 -3.57
C HIS A 28 10.32 28.37 -2.96
N ALA A 29 10.18 29.70 -3.02
CA ALA A 29 8.98 30.36 -2.55
C ALA A 29 7.75 29.90 -3.37
N PRO A 30 6.59 29.67 -2.73
CA PRO A 30 5.37 29.28 -3.45
C PRO A 30 5.02 30.25 -4.58
N ALA A 31 4.48 29.73 -5.69
CA ALA A 31 4.14 30.55 -6.84
C ALA A 31 3.12 31.65 -6.48
N GLY A 32 3.39 32.89 -6.88
CA GLY A 32 2.54 34.05 -6.56
C GLY A 32 2.70 34.57 -5.12
N SER A 33 3.65 34.03 -4.34
CA SER A 33 3.95 34.52 -3.00
C SER A 33 4.72 35.84 -3.00
N LYS A 34 4.57 36.62 -1.93
CA LYS A 34 5.29 37.90 -1.74
C LYS A 34 6.13 37.83 -0.46
N PRO A 35 7.42 38.22 -0.48
CA PRO A 35 8.22 38.34 0.73
C PRO A 35 7.54 39.31 1.71
N ILE A 36 7.55 38.97 2.99
CA ILE A 36 6.99 39.79 4.07
C ILE A 36 7.99 39.93 5.22
N SER A 37 7.88 41.04 5.93
CA SER A 37 8.64 41.31 7.16
C SER A 37 8.08 40.53 8.36
N ASP A 38 8.87 40.46 9.45
CA ASP A 38 8.44 39.83 10.70
C ASP A 38 7.23 40.53 11.34
N ALA A 39 7.09 41.84 11.12
CA ALA A 39 5.94 42.62 11.57
C ALA A 39 4.67 42.21 10.82
N GLU A 40 4.73 42.18 9.48
CA GLU A 40 3.62 41.74 8.63
C GLU A 40 3.25 40.27 8.88
N ARG A 41 4.24 39.41 9.12
CA ARG A 41 4.01 38.02 9.55
C ARG A 41 3.15 37.99 10.81
N SER A 42 3.53 38.75 11.84
CA SER A 42 2.84 38.74 13.13
C SER A 42 1.39 39.20 13.00
N GLU A 43 1.12 40.18 12.13
CA GLU A 43 -0.24 40.63 11.80
C GLU A 43 -1.05 39.56 11.05
N ILE A 44 -0.46 38.92 10.04
CA ILE A 44 -1.11 37.85 9.27
C ILE A 44 -1.39 36.62 10.16
N GLU A 45 -0.47 36.26 11.05
CA GLU A 45 -0.64 35.17 12.01
C GLU A 45 -1.77 35.49 12.98
N ALA A 46 -1.79 36.68 13.58
CA ALA A 46 -2.86 37.10 14.48
C ALA A 46 -4.24 37.09 13.79
N ALA A 47 -4.32 37.61 12.56
CA ALA A 47 -5.54 37.58 11.76
C ALA A 47 -5.96 36.15 11.38
N THR A 48 -5.00 35.25 11.16
CA THR A 48 -5.26 33.83 10.92
C THR A 48 -5.80 33.14 12.17
N THR A 49 -5.17 33.36 13.33
CA THR A 49 -5.63 32.84 14.63
C THR A 49 -7.04 33.30 14.97
N GLN A 50 -7.37 34.58 14.77
CA GLN A 50 -8.72 35.10 15.01
C GLN A 50 -9.78 34.41 14.15
N ARG A 51 -9.44 34.02 12.92
CA ARG A 51 -10.33 33.27 12.01
C ARG A 51 -10.44 31.78 12.38
N THR A 52 -9.38 31.18 12.93
CA THR A 52 -9.38 29.77 13.38
C THR A 52 -9.93 29.57 14.79
N THR A 53 -10.21 30.63 15.56
CA THR A 53 -10.95 30.56 16.82
C THR A 53 -12.45 30.28 16.63
N SER A 54 -12.76 29.11 16.06
CA SER A 54 -13.95 28.35 16.38
C SER A 54 -13.68 26.85 16.16
N LEU A 55 -12.62 26.32 16.76
CA LEU A 55 -12.73 24.95 17.23
C LEU A 55 -13.63 25.04 18.46
N PRO A 56 -14.90 24.56 18.43
CA PRO A 56 -15.56 24.26 19.69
C PRO A 56 -14.54 23.43 20.46
N ALA A 57 -14.28 23.80 21.72
CA ALA A 57 -13.45 22.99 22.59
C ALA A 57 -13.86 21.54 22.31
N ILE A 58 -12.93 20.73 21.82
CA ILE A 58 -13.10 19.28 21.85
C ILE A 58 -13.15 19.03 23.35
N VAL A 59 -14.36 19.15 23.92
CA VAL A 59 -14.70 18.65 25.23
C VAL A 59 -14.17 17.23 25.14
N GLN A 60 -13.13 16.97 25.91
CA GLN A 60 -12.67 15.63 26.22
C GLN A 60 -13.87 14.94 26.88
N THR A 61 -14.85 14.52 26.09
CA THR A 61 -15.58 13.32 26.41
C THR A 61 -14.53 12.25 26.32
N LEU A 62 -13.94 11.92 27.47
CA LEU A 62 -13.35 10.62 27.73
C LEU A 62 -14.49 9.60 27.56
N SER A 63 -14.93 9.41 26.31
CA SER A 63 -15.66 8.24 25.91
C SER A 63 -14.64 7.12 26.02
N GLU A 64 -14.98 6.10 26.79
CA GLU A 64 -14.16 4.91 27.02
C GLU A 64 -13.42 4.49 25.74
N PRO A 65 -12.15 4.05 25.84
CA PRO A 65 -11.40 3.62 24.67
C PRO A 65 -12.26 2.63 23.87
N PRO A 66 -12.39 2.81 22.54
CA PRO A 66 -13.26 1.97 21.74
C PRO A 66 -12.86 0.51 21.93
N ASP A 67 -13.84 -0.36 22.17
CA ASP A 67 -13.59 -1.79 22.33
C ASP A 67 -13.08 -2.38 20.99
N LEU A 68 -11.78 -2.68 20.95
CA LEU A 68 -11.12 -3.25 19.78
C LEU A 68 -11.24 -4.77 19.72
N LYS A 69 -11.78 -5.41 20.76
CA LYS A 69 -11.87 -6.88 20.86
C LYS A 69 -12.61 -7.53 19.68
N PRO A 70 -13.74 -6.99 19.17
CA PRO A 70 -14.40 -7.57 18.01
C PRO A 70 -13.56 -7.52 16.72
N LEU A 71 -12.73 -6.48 16.57
CA LEU A 71 -11.83 -6.36 15.42
C LEU A 71 -10.67 -7.34 15.53
N LEU A 72 -10.11 -7.51 16.73
CA LEU A 72 -9.05 -8.49 17.00
C LEU A 72 -9.56 -9.92 16.77
N ASP A 73 -10.74 -10.27 17.28
CA ASP A 73 -11.35 -11.59 17.08
C ASP A 73 -11.59 -11.88 15.58
N ARG A 74 -11.97 -10.85 14.81
CA ARG A 74 -12.19 -10.98 13.37
C ARG A 74 -10.88 -11.13 12.60
N ILE A 75 -9.83 -10.42 13.00
CA ILE A 75 -8.49 -10.59 12.42
C ILE A 75 -8.00 -12.02 12.69
N ASP A 76 -8.13 -12.53 13.91
CA ASP A 76 -7.74 -13.90 14.27
C ASP A 76 -8.51 -14.95 13.48
N ALA A 77 -9.81 -14.76 13.28
CA ALA A 77 -10.64 -15.64 12.45
C ALA A 77 -10.15 -15.66 10.99
N LEU A 78 -9.90 -14.48 10.41
CA LEU A 78 -9.38 -14.36 9.04
C LEU A 78 -7.98 -14.97 8.90
N SER A 79 -7.09 -14.76 9.87
CA SER A 79 -5.75 -15.35 9.86
C SER A 79 -5.80 -16.88 9.86
N LYS A 80 -6.71 -17.50 10.62
CA LYS A 80 -6.91 -18.95 10.61
C LYS A 80 -7.47 -19.44 9.27
N GLU A 81 -8.39 -18.68 8.67
CA GLU A 81 -8.95 -19.02 7.36
C GLU A 81 -7.89 -18.98 6.26
N VAL A 82 -7.05 -17.93 6.22
CA VAL A 82 -5.95 -17.83 5.24
C VAL A 82 -4.96 -18.99 5.38
N LEU A 83 -4.61 -19.38 6.61
CA LEU A 83 -3.73 -20.53 6.84
C LEU A 83 -4.36 -21.84 6.35
N ALA A 84 -5.65 -22.06 6.60
CA ALA A 84 -6.35 -23.24 6.11
C ALA A 84 -6.43 -23.28 4.57
N GLN A 85 -6.69 -22.13 3.94
CA GLN A 85 -6.70 -22.02 2.48
C GLN A 85 -5.31 -22.25 1.88
N ALA A 86 -4.24 -21.74 2.50
CA ALA A 86 -2.87 -21.97 2.06
C ALA A 86 -2.50 -23.46 2.13
N GLN A 87 -2.89 -24.17 3.20
CA GLN A 87 -2.69 -25.61 3.33
C GLN A 87 -3.46 -26.39 2.25
N ALA A 88 -4.73 -26.04 2.01
CA ALA A 88 -5.53 -26.68 0.97
C ALA A 88 -4.92 -26.47 -0.44
N LEU A 89 -4.35 -25.29 -0.70
CA LEU A 89 -3.68 -25.00 -1.96
C LEU A 89 -2.39 -25.82 -2.13
N ASP A 90 -1.61 -26.00 -1.07
CA ASP A 90 -0.39 -26.81 -1.08
C ASP A 90 -0.69 -28.30 -1.34
N GLU A 91 -1.75 -28.83 -0.71
CA GLU A 91 -2.25 -30.18 -0.98
C GLU A 91 -2.72 -30.35 -2.43
N ALA A 92 -3.44 -29.36 -2.96
CA ALA A 92 -3.90 -29.38 -4.35
C ALA A 92 -2.71 -29.36 -5.33
N ASN A 93 -1.71 -28.51 -5.08
CA ASN A 93 -0.49 -28.46 -5.89
C ASN A 93 0.27 -29.79 -5.86
N SER A 94 0.41 -30.39 -4.68
CA SER A 94 1.05 -31.71 -4.53
C SER A 94 0.33 -32.79 -5.33
N LYS A 95 -1.01 -32.80 -5.33
CA LYS A 95 -1.82 -33.72 -6.15
C LYS A 95 -1.61 -33.49 -7.65
N ILE A 96 -1.61 -32.23 -8.09
CA ILE A 96 -1.38 -31.86 -9.50
C ILE A 96 0.00 -32.31 -9.96
N SER A 97 1.04 -32.08 -9.16
CA SER A 97 2.40 -32.53 -9.47
C SER A 97 2.49 -34.06 -9.56
N GLY A 98 1.83 -34.78 -8.65
CA GLY A 98 1.74 -36.25 -8.71
C GLY A 98 1.08 -36.73 -10.01
N GLN A 99 -0.09 -36.16 -10.34
CA GLN A 99 -0.81 -36.50 -11.57
C GLN A 99 0.00 -36.17 -12.83
N ALA A 100 0.72 -35.05 -12.85
CA ALA A 100 1.59 -34.70 -13.97
C ALA A 100 2.71 -35.74 -14.17
N SER A 101 3.29 -36.25 -13.08
CA SER A 101 4.27 -37.35 -13.13
C SER A 101 3.66 -38.64 -13.69
N ASP A 102 2.46 -39.00 -13.24
CA ASP A 102 1.78 -40.21 -13.73
C ASP A 102 1.42 -40.10 -15.22
N ILE A 103 0.96 -38.93 -15.67
CA ILE A 103 0.72 -38.66 -17.10
C ILE A 103 2.02 -38.81 -17.90
N ALA A 104 3.15 -38.31 -17.39
CA ALA A 104 4.43 -38.46 -18.06
C ALA A 104 4.83 -39.94 -18.22
N LYS A 105 4.66 -40.76 -17.17
CA LYS A 105 4.91 -42.20 -17.22
C LYS A 105 4.00 -42.93 -18.22
N VAL A 106 2.71 -42.58 -18.24
CA VAL A 106 1.76 -43.17 -19.21
C VAL A 106 2.19 -42.84 -20.64
N ARG A 107 2.60 -41.59 -20.92
CA ARG A 107 3.11 -41.20 -22.23
C ARG A 107 4.37 -41.99 -22.62
N GLU A 108 5.31 -42.13 -21.70
CA GLU A 108 6.54 -42.90 -21.94
C GLU A 108 6.24 -44.37 -22.23
N ASN A 109 5.40 -45.02 -21.42
CA ASN A 109 5.02 -46.42 -21.61
C ASN A 109 4.26 -46.62 -22.92
N THR A 110 3.40 -45.68 -23.30
CA THR A 110 2.67 -45.72 -24.57
C THR A 110 3.64 -45.60 -25.75
N ALA A 111 4.62 -44.70 -25.68
CA ALA A 111 5.65 -44.56 -26.71
C ALA A 111 6.50 -45.84 -26.87
N LYS A 112 6.90 -46.47 -25.75
CA LYS A 112 7.62 -47.76 -25.75
C LYS A 112 6.79 -48.87 -26.37
N ALA A 113 5.51 -48.97 -26.02
CA ALA A 113 4.61 -49.99 -26.58
C ALA A 113 4.42 -49.82 -28.10
N ILE A 114 4.27 -48.59 -28.58
CA ILE A 114 4.19 -48.28 -30.02
C ILE A 114 5.48 -48.70 -30.73
N ALA A 115 6.66 -48.39 -30.16
CA ALA A 115 7.94 -48.77 -30.75
C ALA A 115 8.08 -50.31 -30.87
N GLN A 116 7.78 -51.05 -29.79
CA GLN A 116 7.81 -52.52 -29.79
C GLN A 116 6.85 -53.14 -30.80
N MET A 117 5.62 -52.60 -30.92
CA MET A 117 4.67 -53.05 -31.92
C MET A 117 5.18 -52.80 -33.35
N THR A 118 5.84 -51.67 -33.58
CA THR A 118 6.35 -51.31 -34.92
C THR A 118 7.51 -52.23 -35.33
N GLU A 119 8.41 -52.56 -34.39
CA GLU A 119 9.50 -53.51 -34.60
C GLU A 119 9.00 -54.93 -34.90
N GLY A 120 8.03 -55.43 -34.11
CA GLY A 120 7.46 -56.78 -34.31
C GLY A 120 6.68 -56.95 -35.63
N ILE A 121 6.07 -55.87 -36.15
CA ILE A 121 5.41 -55.90 -37.48
C ILE A 121 6.44 -55.93 -38.62
N GLY A 122 7.60 -55.31 -38.44
CA GLY A 122 8.70 -55.33 -39.42
C GLY A 122 9.31 -56.72 -39.60
N GLU A 123 9.48 -57.47 -38.51
CA GLU A 123 10.04 -58.82 -38.53
C GLU A 123 9.09 -59.87 -39.15
N GLN A 124 7.77 -59.65 -39.12
CA GLN A 124 6.80 -60.57 -39.77
C GLN A 124 6.63 -60.33 -41.28
N LYS A 125 7.18 -59.23 -41.82
CA LYS A 125 7.06 -58.86 -43.24
C LYS A 125 8.36 -59.02 -44.05
N ALA A 126 9.46 -59.43 -43.42
CA ALA A 126 10.72 -59.79 -44.07
C ALA A 126 10.82 -61.30 -44.28
#